data_AF-A0A367G6N7-F1
#
_entry.id   AF-A0A367G6N7-F1
#
_cell.length_a   1.000
_cell.length_b   1.000
_cell.length_c   1.000
_cell.angle_alpha   90.00
_cell.angle_beta   90.00
_cell.angle_gamma   90.00
#
_symmetry.space_group_name_H-M   'P 1'
#
loop_
_entity.id
_entity.type
_entity.pdbx_description
1 polymer ?
#
loop_
_entity_poly.entity_id
_entity_poly.type
_entity_poly.pdbx_seq_one_letter_code
_entity_poly.pdbx_strand_id
1 'polypeptide(L)'
;MPRKIRSNYMEKFKFVYNGRTFESKHKCCNFYGICYRSVMAYQNQYKCRTEEAITHFIELKKSKEIIFRNRKWASIKTCCEFYDINEASVKTDMWNRKCTPQEAIERAIEWKKAHEITYHGVKYPSLPQCCEELGINPISVRLYMEKNGVSSTRAITHYIKSKKAKNLCIPGKRIQ
;
A
#
# COMPACT_ATOMS: atom_id res chain seq x y z
N MET A 1 -39.57 -37.47 -26.35
CA MET A 1 -39.04 -37.94 -25.05
C MET A 1 -37.86 -37.05 -24.63
N PRO A 2 -37.94 -36.27 -23.54
CA PRO A 2 -36.79 -35.48 -23.10
C PRO A 2 -35.78 -36.40 -22.40
N ARG A 3 -34.55 -36.44 -22.92
CA ARG A 3 -33.44 -37.24 -22.37
C ARG A 3 -33.08 -36.72 -20.97
N LYS A 4 -33.34 -37.56 -19.95
CA LYS A 4 -32.78 -37.40 -18.59
C LYS A 4 -31.27 -37.66 -18.63
N ILE A 5 -30.48 -36.68 -19.05
CA ILE A 5 -29.02 -36.72 -18.91
C ILE A 5 -28.60 -35.37 -18.34
N ARG A 6 -28.74 -35.16 -17.03
CA ARG A 6 -28.16 -33.95 -16.39
C ARG A 6 -27.94 -34.00 -14.88
N SER A 7 -28.29 -35.07 -14.17
CA SER A 7 -28.09 -35.09 -12.71
C SER A 7 -26.69 -35.55 -12.28
N ASN A 8 -26.10 -36.53 -12.98
CA ASN A 8 -24.89 -37.22 -12.50
C ASN A 8 -23.56 -36.54 -12.89
N TYR A 9 -23.60 -35.51 -13.74
CA TYR A 9 -22.39 -34.84 -14.26
C TYR A 9 -21.85 -33.78 -13.28
N MET A 10 -22.73 -33.09 -12.55
CA MET A 10 -22.32 -32.04 -11.60
C MET A 10 -21.78 -32.61 -10.28
N GLU A 11 -22.16 -33.83 -9.90
CA GLU A 11 -21.64 -34.48 -8.69
C GLU A 11 -20.18 -34.89 -8.81
N LYS A 12 -19.70 -35.16 -10.03
CA LYS A 12 -18.29 -35.47 -10.32
C LYS A 12 -17.33 -34.30 -10.14
N PHE A 13 -17.82 -33.07 -10.10
CA PHE A 13 -17.00 -31.86 -9.93
C PHE A 13 -17.02 -31.29 -8.51
N LYS A 14 -17.78 -31.93 -7.61
CA LYS A 14 -17.78 -31.57 -6.19
C LYS A 14 -16.39 -31.80 -5.62
N PHE A 15 -15.83 -30.76 -5.01
CA PHE A 15 -14.51 -30.79 -4.40
C PHE A 15 -14.67 -30.80 -2.89
N VAL A 16 -14.12 -31.82 -2.23
CA VAL A 16 -14.14 -31.91 -0.77
C VAL A 16 -12.81 -31.40 -0.24
N TYR A 17 -12.85 -30.49 0.74
CA TYR A 17 -11.67 -29.97 1.40
C TYR A 17 -11.98 -29.71 2.88
N ASN A 18 -11.16 -30.23 3.79
CA ASN A 18 -11.35 -30.16 5.24
C ASN A 18 -12.79 -30.49 5.70
N GLY A 19 -13.36 -31.59 5.19
CA GLY A 19 -14.70 -32.05 5.55
C GLY A 19 -15.86 -31.22 4.98
N ARG A 20 -15.59 -30.20 4.15
CA ARG A 20 -16.61 -29.41 3.45
C ARG A 20 -16.66 -29.76 1.97
N THR A 21 -17.87 -29.91 1.43
CA THR A 21 -18.09 -30.14 0.00
C THR A 21 -18.39 -28.83 -0.70
N PHE A 22 -17.57 -28.46 -1.66
CA PHE A 22 -17.75 -27.31 -2.54
C PHE A 22 -18.20 -27.77 -3.92
N GLU A 23 -19.00 -26.98 -4.63
CA GLU A 23 -19.43 -27.34 -6.00
C GLU A 23 -18.26 -27.35 -7.00
N SER A 24 -17.15 -26.66 -6.70
CA SER A 24 -15.94 -26.69 -7.52
C SER A 24 -14.70 -26.26 -6.72
N LYS A 25 -13.53 -26.62 -7.24
CA LYS A 25 -12.22 -26.13 -6.74
C LYS A 25 -12.15 -24.60 -6.72
N HIS A 26 -12.75 -23.94 -7.71
CA HIS A 26 -12.78 -22.49 -7.79
C HIS A 26 -13.63 -21.86 -6.68
N LYS A 27 -14.80 -22.43 -6.37
CA LYS A 27 -15.63 -21.98 -5.24
C LYS A 27 -14.90 -22.20 -3.91
N CYS A 28 -14.18 -23.32 -3.75
CA CYS A 28 -13.34 -23.54 -2.59
C CYS A 28 -12.26 -22.45 -2.45
N CYS A 29 -11.52 -22.15 -3.52
CA CYS A 29 -10.50 -21.09 -3.49
C CYS A 29 -11.09 -19.73 -3.12
N ASN A 30 -12.25 -19.37 -3.69
CA ASN A 30 -12.92 -18.11 -3.39
C ASN A 30 -13.37 -18.02 -1.92
N PHE A 31 -13.87 -19.12 -1.36
CA PHE A 31 -14.30 -19.20 0.04
C PHE A 31 -13.16 -18.87 1.01
N TYR A 32 -11.93 -19.34 0.74
CA TYR A 32 -10.75 -19.01 1.55
C TYR A 32 -10.07 -17.68 1.15
N GLY A 33 -10.60 -16.99 0.14
CA GLY A 33 -10.03 -15.75 -0.40
C GLY A 33 -8.67 -15.97 -1.05
N ILE A 34 -8.52 -17.09 -1.77
CA ILE A 34 -7.29 -17.49 -2.47
C ILE A 34 -7.55 -17.42 -3.97
N CYS A 35 -6.57 -16.90 -4.72
CA CYS A 35 -6.66 -16.87 -6.18
C CYS A 35 -6.51 -18.28 -6.77
N TYR A 36 -7.55 -18.75 -7.47
CA TYR A 36 -7.55 -20.07 -8.12
C TYR A 36 -6.35 -20.26 -9.07
N ARG A 37 -5.99 -19.23 -9.85
CA ARG A 37 -4.84 -19.29 -10.77
C ARG A 37 -3.52 -19.53 -10.04
N SER A 38 -3.33 -18.91 -8.88
CA SER A 38 -2.12 -19.10 -8.05
C SER A 38 -2.04 -20.52 -7.50
N VAL A 39 -3.17 -21.10 -7.09
CA VAL A 39 -3.25 -22.50 -6.64
C VAL A 39 -2.88 -23.46 -7.76
N MET A 40 -3.42 -23.26 -8.96
CA MET A 40 -3.11 -24.12 -10.11
C MET A 40 -1.65 -23.99 -10.57
N ALA A 41 -1.08 -22.78 -10.54
CA ALA A 41 0.32 -22.56 -10.86
C ALA A 41 1.26 -23.29 -9.87
N TYR A 42 1.00 -23.15 -8.57
CA TYR A 42 1.74 -23.85 -7.51
C TYR A 42 1.62 -25.38 -7.67
N GLN A 43 0.40 -25.86 -7.92
CA GLN A 43 0.14 -27.27 -8.15
C GLN A 43 0.95 -27.82 -9.34
N ASN A 44 1.01 -27.08 -10.45
CA ASN A 44 1.74 -27.50 -11.64
C ASN A 44 3.26 -27.47 -11.45
N GLN A 45 3.77 -26.51 -10.69
CA GLN A 45 5.19 -26.32 -10.40
C GLN A 45 5.71 -27.40 -9.44
N TYR A 46 4.97 -27.68 -8.37
CA TYR A 46 5.38 -28.61 -7.32
C TYR A 46 4.77 -30.03 -7.45
N LYS A 47 3.97 -30.26 -8.50
CA LYS A 47 3.28 -31.54 -8.78
C LYS A 47 2.50 -32.10 -7.58
N CYS A 48 1.98 -31.23 -6.73
CA CYS A 48 1.24 -31.58 -5.53
C CYS A 48 -0.27 -31.72 -5.80
N ARG A 49 -1.04 -32.13 -4.79
CA ARG A 49 -2.50 -32.15 -4.87
C ARG A 49 -3.08 -30.74 -4.71
N THR A 50 -4.27 -30.50 -5.26
CA THR A 50 -4.95 -29.21 -5.10
C THR A 50 -5.19 -28.87 -3.62
N GLU A 51 -5.48 -29.86 -2.78
CA GLU A 51 -5.69 -29.68 -1.34
C GLU A 51 -4.43 -29.17 -0.64
N GLU A 52 -3.27 -29.77 -0.93
CA GLU A 52 -1.98 -29.35 -0.39
C GLU A 52 -1.63 -27.91 -0.81
N ALA A 53 -1.86 -27.59 -2.09
CA ALA A 53 -1.69 -26.24 -2.59
C ALA A 53 -2.59 -25.23 -1.86
N ILE A 54 -3.87 -25.56 -1.64
CA ILE A 54 -4.81 -24.71 -0.88
C ILE A 54 -4.33 -24.54 0.56
N THR A 55 -3.95 -25.63 1.24
CA THR A 55 -3.44 -25.59 2.61
C THR A 55 -2.20 -24.69 2.73
N HIS A 56 -1.25 -24.81 1.80
CA HIS A 56 -0.06 -23.95 1.74
C HIS A 56 -0.44 -22.46 1.64
N PHE A 57 -1.40 -22.09 0.79
CA PHE A 57 -1.84 -20.69 0.68
C PHE A 57 -2.60 -20.20 1.92
N ILE A 58 -3.33 -21.07 2.62
CA ILE A 58 -3.98 -20.74 3.89
C ILE A 58 -2.91 -20.48 4.96
N GLU A 59 -1.91 -21.35 5.07
CA GLU A 59 -0.80 -21.19 6.02
C GLU A 59 0.04 -19.95 5.70
N LEU A 60 0.32 -19.70 4.42
CA LEU A 60 1.01 -18.50 3.96
C LEU A 60 0.23 -17.22 4.29
N LYS A 61 -1.11 -17.28 4.29
CA LYS A 61 -1.94 -16.14 4.69
C LYS A 61 -1.83 -15.92 6.20
N LYS A 62 -1.92 -16.98 7.00
CA LYS A 62 -1.74 -16.93 8.46
C LYS A 62 -0.35 -16.41 8.86
N SER A 63 0.70 -16.82 8.17
CA SER A 63 2.07 -16.37 8.48
C SER A 63 2.31 -14.89 8.17
N LYS A 64 1.48 -14.29 7.31
CA LYS A 64 1.50 -12.86 7.01
C LYS A 64 0.68 -12.03 7.98
N GLU A 65 -0.16 -12.66 8.81
CA GLU A 65 -0.94 -11.95 9.81
C GLU A 65 -0.02 -11.34 10.86
N ILE A 66 -0.29 -10.10 11.23
CA ILE A 66 0.49 -9.39 12.25
C ILE A 66 -0.43 -8.85 13.34
N ILE A 67 0.10 -8.75 14.55
CA ILE A 67 -0.56 -8.05 15.64
C ILE A 67 0.14 -6.71 15.79
N PHE A 68 -0.60 -5.61 15.75
CA PHE A 68 -0.07 -4.27 15.98
C PHE A 68 -1.09 -3.45 16.78
N ARG A 69 -0.63 -2.85 17.90
CA ARG A 69 -1.47 -2.09 18.85
C ARG A 69 -2.74 -2.84 19.28
N ASN A 70 -2.58 -4.08 19.73
CA ASN A 70 -3.66 -4.99 20.15
C ASN A 70 -4.72 -5.29 19.08
N ARG A 71 -4.44 -5.00 17.79
CA ARG A 71 -5.29 -5.35 16.66
C ARG A 71 -4.61 -6.36 15.76
N LYS A 72 -5.37 -7.37 15.31
CA LYS A 72 -4.93 -8.33 14.29
C LYS A 72 -5.14 -7.74 12.90
N TRP A 73 -4.12 -7.83 12.06
CA TRP A 73 -4.14 -7.38 10.67
C TRP A 73 -3.86 -8.56 9.75
N ALA A 74 -4.59 -8.64 8.64
CA ALA A 74 -4.42 -9.71 7.65
C ALA A 74 -3.02 -9.69 6.99
N SER A 75 -2.39 -8.52 6.93
CA SER A 75 -1.04 -8.33 6.43
C SER A 75 -0.45 -6.98 6.86
N ILE A 76 0.88 -6.85 6.76
CA ILE A 76 1.57 -5.55 6.85
C ILE A 76 0.94 -4.53 5.89
N LYS A 77 0.60 -4.94 4.66
CA LYS A 77 -0.03 -4.08 3.66
C LYS A 77 -1.33 -3.46 4.16
N THR A 78 -2.26 -4.28 4.66
CA THR A 78 -3.54 -3.78 5.18
C THR A 78 -3.36 -2.87 6.40
N CYS A 79 -2.34 -3.11 7.22
CA CYS A 79 -2.01 -2.23 8.33
C CYS A 79 -1.45 -0.89 7.82
N CYS A 80 -0.57 -0.93 6.82
CA CYS A 80 0.04 0.25 6.22
C CYS A 80 -1.00 1.14 5.54
N GLU A 81 -1.94 0.55 4.79
CA GLU A 81 -3.05 1.27 4.15
C GLU A 81 -3.94 1.98 5.19
N PHE A 82 -4.22 1.34 6.33
CA PHE A 82 -5.05 1.95 7.38
C PHE A 82 -4.41 3.17 8.03
N TYR A 83 -3.08 3.14 8.26
CA TYR A 83 -2.34 4.27 8.82
C TYR A 83 -1.82 5.23 7.74
N ASP A 84 -2.14 4.97 6.47
CA ASP A 84 -1.67 5.72 5.31
C ASP A 84 -0.14 5.88 5.30
N ILE A 85 0.57 4.78 5.52
CA ILE A 85 2.03 4.69 5.50
C ILE A 85 2.51 3.83 4.33
N ASN A 86 3.73 4.09 3.86
CA ASN A 86 4.28 3.37 2.72
C ASN A 86 4.77 1.96 3.12
N GLU A 87 4.11 0.92 2.61
CA GLU A 87 4.48 -0.49 2.82
C GLU A 87 5.93 -0.80 2.43
N ALA A 88 6.42 -0.21 1.32
CA ALA A 88 7.78 -0.44 0.86
C ALA A 88 8.81 0.08 1.87
N SER A 89 8.58 1.28 2.42
CA SER A 89 9.44 1.86 3.44
C SER A 89 9.49 1.00 4.71
N VAL A 90 8.35 0.46 5.15
CA VAL A 90 8.30 -0.44 6.32
C VAL A 90 9.10 -1.72 6.06
N LYS A 91 8.92 -2.35 4.90
CA LYS A 91 9.68 -3.56 4.52
C LYS A 91 11.18 -3.31 4.43
N THR A 92 11.59 -2.18 3.87
CA THR A 92 12.99 -1.79 3.82
C THR A 92 13.57 -1.54 5.22
N ASP A 93 12.83 -0.89 6.13
CA ASP A 93 13.28 -0.69 7.51
C ASP A 93 13.44 -2.04 8.24
N MET A 94 12.47 -2.95 8.08
CA MET A 94 12.54 -4.31 8.61
C MET A 94 13.79 -5.06 8.12
N TRP A 95 14.09 -4.98 6.81
CA TRP A 95 15.24 -5.65 6.22
C TRP A 95 16.57 -5.06 6.72
N ASN A 96 16.70 -3.73 6.66
CA ASN A 96 17.94 -3.04 6.99
C ASN A 96 18.26 -3.11 8.48
N ARG A 97 17.25 -3.00 9.35
CA ARG A 97 17.44 -2.94 10.80
C ARG A 97 17.19 -4.27 11.51
N LYS A 98 16.71 -5.30 10.80
CA LYS A 98 16.32 -6.60 11.37
C LYS A 98 15.34 -6.46 12.54
N CYS A 99 14.44 -5.48 12.47
CA CYS A 99 13.46 -5.18 13.51
C CYS A 99 12.15 -5.95 13.29
N THR A 100 11.30 -5.97 14.31
CA THR A 100 9.97 -6.59 14.21
C THR A 100 9.05 -5.74 13.33
N PRO A 101 8.02 -6.33 12.68
CA PRO A 101 7.04 -5.56 11.92
C PRO A 101 6.38 -4.45 12.74
N GLN A 102 6.19 -4.66 14.05
CA GLN A 102 5.58 -3.70 14.96
C GLN A 102 6.44 -2.45 15.12
N GLU A 103 7.73 -2.62 15.37
CA GLU A 103 8.68 -1.51 15.53
C GLU A 103 8.85 -0.73 14.22
N ALA A 104 8.91 -1.42 13.08
CA ALA A 104 9.02 -0.78 11.78
C ALA A 104 7.78 0.08 11.46
N ILE A 105 6.58 -0.42 11.76
CA ILE A 105 5.33 0.32 11.56
C ILE A 105 5.24 1.51 12.50
N GLU A 106 5.58 1.36 13.79
CA GLU A 106 5.54 2.46 14.76
C GLU A 106 6.50 3.58 14.36
N ARG A 107 7.73 3.23 13.94
CA ARG A 107 8.71 4.19 13.44
C ARG A 107 8.26 4.88 12.16
N ALA A 108 7.58 4.17 11.25
CA ALA A 108 7.02 4.79 10.04
C ALA A 108 5.93 5.82 10.39
N ILE A 109 5.09 5.53 11.38
CA ILE A 109 4.08 6.48 11.89
C ILE A 109 4.74 7.70 12.52
N GLU A 110 5.77 7.49 13.36
CA GLU A 110 6.51 8.58 13.99
C GLU A 110 7.23 9.45 12.96
N TRP A 111 7.88 8.83 11.98
CA TRP A 111 8.54 9.53 10.87
C TRP A 111 7.55 10.37 10.08
N LYS A 112 6.37 9.83 9.75
CA LYS A 112 5.30 10.57 9.07
C LYS A 112 4.86 11.79 9.89
N LYS A 113 4.64 11.63 11.20
CA LYS A 113 4.28 12.74 12.09
C LYS A 113 5.36 13.82 12.16
N ALA A 114 6.63 13.43 12.21
CA ALA A 114 7.75 14.37 12.26
C ALA A 114 7.95 15.13 10.93
N HIS A 115 7.54 14.53 9.81
CA HIS A 115 7.67 15.12 8.48
C HIS A 115 6.37 15.79 7.98
N GLU A 116 5.28 15.70 8.74
CA GLU A 116 4.09 16.52 8.56
C GLU A 116 4.47 18.00 8.74
N ILE A 117 4.04 18.83 7.80
CA ILE A 117 4.31 20.26 7.81
C ILE A 117 2.99 21.01 7.73
N THR A 118 2.88 22.04 8.56
CA THR A 118 1.75 22.98 8.51
C THR A 118 2.20 24.27 7.84
N TYR A 119 1.51 24.67 6.78
CA TYR A 119 1.76 25.92 6.07
C TYR A 119 0.46 26.71 5.95
N HIS A 120 0.42 27.93 6.49
CA HIS A 120 -0.78 28.79 6.54
C HIS A 120 -2.06 28.08 7.05
N GLY A 121 -1.93 27.21 8.05
CA GLY A 121 -3.07 26.48 8.64
C GLY A 121 -3.49 25.22 7.87
N VAL A 122 -2.89 24.94 6.71
CA VAL A 122 -3.09 23.70 5.96
C VAL A 122 -2.00 22.70 6.35
N LYS A 123 -2.41 21.47 6.66
CA LYS A 123 -1.50 20.36 6.97
C LYS A 123 -1.18 19.57 5.70
N TYR A 124 0.10 19.37 5.47
CA TYR A 124 0.62 18.60 4.35
C TYR A 124 1.35 17.36 4.86
N PRO A 125 1.13 16.17 4.27
CA PRO A 125 1.80 14.94 4.72
C PRO A 125 3.32 14.98 4.54
N SER A 126 3.83 15.84 3.66
CA SER A 126 5.26 16.01 3.42
C SER A 126 5.62 17.34 2.75
N LEU A 127 6.88 17.77 2.91
CA LEU A 127 7.45 18.95 2.23
C LEU A 127 7.30 18.92 0.71
N PRO A 128 7.60 17.80 0.02
CA PRO A 128 7.43 17.72 -1.42
C PRO A 128 5.99 17.97 -1.88
N GLN A 129 4.99 17.36 -1.22
CA GLN A 129 3.59 17.55 -1.57
C GLN A 129 3.14 18.99 -1.38
N CYS A 130 3.55 19.64 -0.27
CA CYS A 130 3.27 21.06 -0.07
C CYS A 130 3.86 21.93 -1.19
N CYS A 131 5.10 21.64 -1.59
CA CYS A 131 5.74 22.38 -2.68
C CYS A 131 5.05 22.13 -4.02
N GLU A 132 4.62 20.90 -4.30
CA GLU A 132 3.92 20.52 -5.53
C GLU A 132 2.57 21.23 -5.66
N GLU A 133 1.75 21.27 -4.59
CA GLU A 133 0.50 22.03 -4.57
C GLU A 133 0.71 23.53 -4.76
N LEU A 134 1.81 24.07 -4.24
CA LEU A 134 2.18 25.48 -4.41
C LEU A 134 2.88 25.75 -5.77
N GLY A 135 3.14 24.70 -6.55
CA GLY A 135 3.88 24.75 -7.81
C GLY A 135 5.30 25.28 -7.66
N ILE A 136 6.02 24.82 -6.63
CA ILE A 136 7.40 25.16 -6.28
C ILE A 136 8.24 23.88 -6.37
N ASN A 137 9.49 24.00 -6.82
CA ASN A 137 10.40 22.86 -6.82
C ASN A 137 10.85 22.51 -5.38
N PRO A 138 10.54 21.30 -4.87
CA PRO A 138 10.88 20.91 -3.50
C PRO A 138 12.38 20.79 -3.23
N ILE A 139 13.19 20.48 -4.26
CA ILE A 139 14.65 20.39 -4.14
C ILE A 139 15.23 21.77 -3.85
N SER A 140 14.76 22.79 -4.58
CA SER A 140 15.21 24.18 -4.37
C SER A 140 14.87 24.67 -2.96
N VAL A 141 13.68 24.35 -2.46
CA VAL A 141 13.26 24.70 -1.09
C VAL A 141 14.19 24.03 -0.06
N ARG A 142 14.48 22.73 -0.22
CA ARG A 142 15.36 21.99 0.70
C ARG A 142 16.78 22.57 0.71
N LEU A 143 17.37 22.82 -0.45
CA LEU A 143 18.71 23.42 -0.56
C LEU A 143 18.76 24.81 0.09
N TYR A 144 17.69 25.60 -0.06
CA TYR A 144 17.59 26.91 0.58
C TYR A 144 17.49 26.80 2.11
N MET A 145 16.74 25.82 2.62
CA MET A 145 16.67 25.54 4.05
C MET A 145 18.04 25.17 4.61
N GLU A 146 18.76 24.25 3.96
CA GLU A 146 20.09 23.79 4.39
C GLU A 146 21.13 24.93 4.33
N LYS A 147 21.14 25.71 3.25
CA LYS A 147 22.11 26.80 3.06
C LYS A 147 21.91 27.96 4.05
N ASN A 148 20.66 28.25 4.43
CA ASN A 148 20.34 29.42 5.26
C ASN A 148 19.92 29.05 6.69
N GLY A 149 19.84 27.77 7.04
CA GLY A 149 19.38 27.30 8.34
C GLY A 149 17.95 27.75 8.69
N VAL A 150 17.08 27.92 7.69
CA VAL A 150 15.71 28.44 7.88
C VAL A 150 14.66 27.33 7.88
N SER A 151 13.53 27.59 8.53
CA SER A 151 12.38 26.69 8.52
C SER A 151 11.80 26.47 7.12
N SER A 152 11.11 25.34 6.94
CA SER A 152 10.38 25.00 5.72
C SER A 152 9.39 26.10 5.31
N THR A 153 8.62 26.61 6.27
CA THR A 153 7.63 27.68 6.02
C THR A 153 8.25 28.98 5.50
N ARG A 154 9.41 29.37 6.04
CA ARG A 154 10.14 30.58 5.62
C ARG A 154 10.76 30.39 4.24
N ALA A 155 11.32 29.22 3.96
CA ALA A 155 11.85 28.86 2.64
C ALA A 155 10.74 28.87 1.57
N ILE A 156 9.59 28.22 1.83
CA ILE A 156 8.44 28.21 0.91
C ILE A 156 7.96 29.62 0.62
N THR A 157 7.79 30.45 1.66
CA THR A 157 7.31 31.84 1.53
C THR A 157 8.25 32.68 0.65
N HIS A 158 9.56 32.48 0.76
CA HIS A 158 10.54 33.14 -0.09
C HIS A 158 10.35 32.80 -1.58
N TYR A 159 10.17 31.53 -1.91
CA TYR A 159 9.94 31.10 -3.30
C TYR A 159 8.60 31.56 -3.85
N ILE A 160 7.53 31.60 -3.04
CA ILE A 160 6.24 32.18 -3.46
C ILE A 160 6.38 33.66 -3.80
N LYS A 161 7.06 34.44 -2.94
CA LYS A 161 7.31 35.87 -3.18
C LYS A 161 8.13 36.09 -4.46
N SER A 162 9.19 35.30 -4.66
CA SER A 162 10.00 35.34 -5.88
C SER A 162 9.20 35.01 -7.14
N LYS A 163 8.30 34.01 -7.08
CA LYS A 163 7.40 33.64 -8.18
C LYS A 163 6.41 34.76 -8.52
N LYS A 164 5.81 35.39 -7.49
CA LYS A 164 4.92 36.55 -7.69
C LYS A 164 5.65 37.73 -8.33
N ALA A 165 6.87 38.05 -7.87
CA ALA A 165 7.68 39.11 -8.46
C ALA A 165 8.05 38.83 -9.92
N LYS A 166 8.42 37.59 -10.26
CA LYS A 166 8.71 37.20 -11.65
C LYS A 166 7.49 37.30 -12.56
N ASN A 167 6.30 36.93 -12.07
CA ASN A 167 5.06 37.06 -12.85
C ASN A 167 4.65 38.53 -13.07
N LEU A 168 4.94 39.42 -12.11
CA LEU A 168 4.69 40.86 -12.24
C LEU A 168 5.68 41.55 -13.18
N CYS A 169 6.89 41.01 -13.33
CA CYS A 169 7.94 41.57 -14.18
C CYS A 169 7.93 41.04 -15.63
N ILE A 170 6.89 40.32 -16.08
CA ILE A 170 6.75 39.96 -17.50
C ILE A 170 6.19 41.19 -18.25
N PRO A 171 6.99 41.92 -19.05
CA PRO A 171 6.48 43.04 -19.82
C PRO A 171 5.88 42.48 -21.12
N GLY A 172 4.55 42.34 -21.21
CA GLY A 172 4.01 41.74 -22.44
C GLY A 172 2.51 41.48 -22.61
N LYS A 173 1.59 42.04 -21.80
CA LYS A 173 0.18 42.13 -22.21
C LYS A 173 -0.35 43.55 -22.00
N ARG A 174 -0.12 44.41 -23.01
CA ARG A 174 -1.05 45.51 -23.29
C ARG A 174 -2.39 44.89 -23.66
N ILE A 175 -3.40 45.18 -22.86
CA ILE A 175 -4.79 45.02 -23.25
C ILE A 175 -5.10 46.27 -24.10
N GLN A 176 -5.32 46.06 -25.40
CA GLN A 176 -6.18 46.88 -26.24
C GLN A 176 -7.13 45.92 -26.95
#